data_AF-A0A2V7TRN1-F1
#
_entry.id   AF-A0A2V7TRN1-F1
#
_cell.length_a   1.000
_cell.length_b   1.000
_cell.length_c   1.000
_cell.angle_alpha   90.00
_cell.angle_beta   90.00
_cell.angle_gamma   90.00
#
_symmetry.space_group_name_H-M   'P 1'
#
loop_
_entity.id
_entity.type
_entity.pdbx_description
1 polymer ?
#
loop_
_entity_poly.entity_id
_entity_poly.type
_entity_poly.pdbx_seq_one_letter_code
_entity_poly.pdbx_strand_id
1 'polypeptide(L)'
;MLGALRSAARRLLGVTRTSTYYLPWIARPGLRCVLILNNVESRFTSARAGGPFPAAVVQYDARGTVVARYDAKVPTATEPLELPLDAVAEGHGFVTVDTARLQSDLYVTLGDDDAYTATHGRHEFVETYPAWTRAVHAALGAVAGLAGLTLPAFVRHQYVYVGAQDRSHVLLLNLSNVTNRIRTTAVADGATTARRLDAIAPRGAALLDVASLAPAGSAARVLHLRFTGNAWFNLYLVGAGPNDLAGPLSLMHVK
;
A
#
# COMPACT_ATOMS: atom_id res chain seq x y z
N MET A 1 -4.59 -26.95 1.02
CA MET A 1 -5.68 -27.07 0.01
C MET A 1 -6.28 -25.72 -0.43
N LEU A 2 -6.62 -24.78 0.47
CA LEU A 2 -7.23 -23.48 0.10
C LEU A 2 -6.40 -22.62 -0.87
N GLY A 3 -5.06 -22.65 -0.78
CA GLY A 3 -4.18 -21.88 -1.68
C GLY A 3 -4.21 -22.34 -3.14
N ALA A 4 -4.29 -23.66 -3.37
CA ALA A 4 -4.36 -24.24 -4.71
C ALA A 4 -5.72 -23.94 -5.38
N LEU A 5 -6.82 -24.05 -4.62
CA LEU A 5 -8.16 -23.67 -5.08
C LEU A 5 -8.25 -22.19 -5.45
N ARG A 6 -7.68 -21.28 -4.65
CA ARG A 6 -7.62 -19.85 -4.98
C ARG A 6 -6.80 -19.58 -6.24
N SER A 7 -5.68 -20.29 -6.41
CA SER A 7 -4.84 -20.18 -7.60
C SER A 7 -5.56 -20.68 -8.87
N ALA A 8 -6.29 -21.79 -8.77
CA ALA A 8 -7.09 -22.34 -9.86
C ALA A 8 -8.28 -21.43 -10.20
N ALA A 9 -9.03 -20.95 -9.20
CA ALA A 9 -10.14 -20.03 -9.39
C ALA A 9 -9.68 -18.73 -10.08
N ARG A 10 -8.55 -18.14 -9.67
CA ARG A 10 -7.99 -16.95 -10.33
C ARG A 10 -7.61 -17.21 -11.79
N ARG A 11 -7.02 -18.37 -12.09
CA ARG A 11 -6.70 -18.78 -13.47
C ARG A 11 -7.96 -18.94 -14.32
N LEU A 12 -9.01 -19.57 -13.78
CA LEU A 12 -10.31 -19.69 -14.45
C LEU A 12 -10.95 -18.33 -14.71
N LEU A 13 -10.76 -17.38 -13.80
CA LEU A 13 -11.21 -16.00 -13.92
C LEU A 13 -10.27 -15.14 -14.80
N GLY A 14 -9.24 -15.71 -15.42
CA GLY A 14 -8.30 -14.99 -16.28
C GLY A 14 -7.49 -13.90 -15.58
N VAL A 15 -7.37 -13.95 -14.25
CA VAL A 15 -6.64 -12.94 -13.46
C VAL A 15 -5.15 -13.10 -13.68
N THR A 16 -4.48 -12.04 -14.12
CA THR A 16 -3.03 -12.00 -14.29
C THR A 16 -2.38 -11.26 -13.13
N ARG A 17 -1.14 -11.64 -12.81
CA ARG A 17 -0.30 -11.00 -11.79
C ARG A 17 0.97 -10.50 -12.45
N THR A 18 1.11 -9.20 -12.55
CA THR A 18 2.33 -8.58 -13.07
C THR A 18 3.25 -8.30 -11.89
N SER A 19 4.44 -8.87 -11.91
CA SER A 19 5.47 -8.59 -10.91
C SER A 19 5.77 -7.09 -10.91
N THR A 20 5.75 -6.45 -9.75
CA THR A 20 5.86 -4.99 -9.65
C THR A 20 6.39 -4.62 -8.27
N TYR A 21 7.35 -3.71 -8.23
CA TYR A 21 7.62 -2.99 -6.99
C TYR A 21 6.56 -1.93 -6.80
N TYR A 22 5.96 -1.89 -5.62
CA TYR A 22 5.17 -0.74 -5.22
C TYR A 22 5.65 -0.22 -3.88
N LEU A 23 5.52 1.08 -3.68
CA LEU A 23 5.90 1.76 -2.45
C LEU A 23 4.79 2.72 -2.06
N PRO A 24 4.29 2.67 -0.81
CA PRO A 24 3.37 3.68 -0.33
C PRO A 24 4.08 5.03 -0.24
N TRP A 25 3.33 6.11 -0.43
CA TRP A 25 3.80 7.44 -0.13
C TRP A 25 2.72 8.22 0.60
N ILE A 26 3.16 9.18 1.40
CA ILE A 26 2.30 10.08 2.16
C ILE A 26 2.96 11.45 2.26
N ALA A 27 2.21 12.50 1.99
CA ALA A 27 2.65 13.87 2.13
C ALA A 27 2.51 14.34 3.58
N ARG A 28 3.41 15.23 3.98
CA ARG A 28 3.32 16.00 5.23
C ARG A 28 3.72 17.44 4.96
N PRO A 29 3.01 18.42 5.54
CA PRO A 29 3.47 19.79 5.52
C PRO A 29 4.90 19.90 6.05
N GLY A 30 5.76 20.60 5.31
CA GLY A 30 7.16 20.86 5.72
C GLY A 30 8.15 19.71 5.48
N LEU A 31 7.71 18.53 5.01
CA LEU A 31 8.62 17.42 4.73
C LEU A 31 8.65 17.08 3.23
N ARG A 32 9.84 16.76 2.73
CA ARG A 32 10.11 16.36 1.35
C ARG A 32 9.81 14.87 1.19
N CYS A 33 8.89 14.52 0.27
CA CYS A 33 8.56 13.13 -0.06
C CYS A 33 9.29 12.72 -1.34
N VAL A 34 10.19 11.74 -1.24
CA VAL A 34 11.09 11.37 -2.35
C VAL A 34 11.11 9.86 -2.54
N LEU A 35 10.93 9.41 -3.77
CA LEU A 35 11.25 8.05 -4.17
C LEU A 35 12.76 7.97 -4.47
N ILE A 36 13.46 7.12 -3.73
CA ILE A 36 14.86 6.80 -3.94
C ILE A 36 14.94 5.52 -4.75
N LEU A 37 15.46 5.64 -5.98
CA LEU A 37 15.80 4.51 -6.84
C LEU A 37 17.29 4.22 -6.69
N ASN A 38 17.63 2.97 -6.37
CA ASN A 38 18.99 2.49 -6.23
C ASN A 38 19.18 1.19 -7.00
N ASN A 39 20.43 0.82 -7.23
CA ASN A 39 20.79 -0.44 -7.88
C ASN A 39 22.06 -1.03 -7.27
N VAL A 40 22.27 -0.81 -5.97
CA VAL A 40 23.50 -1.18 -5.26
C VAL A 40 23.80 -2.67 -5.33
N GLU A 41 22.81 -3.56 -5.28
CA GLU A 41 23.07 -5.01 -5.37
C GLU A 41 23.58 -5.45 -6.75
N SER A 42 23.36 -4.65 -7.80
CA SER A 42 23.89 -4.98 -9.13
C SER A 42 25.42 -5.03 -9.16
N ARG A 43 26.12 -4.35 -8.22
CA ARG A 43 27.58 -4.40 -8.07
C ARG A 43 28.11 -5.80 -7.76
N PHE A 44 27.26 -6.67 -7.21
CA PHE A 44 27.60 -8.05 -6.89
C PHE A 44 27.30 -9.01 -8.04
N THR A 45 26.76 -8.51 -9.16
CA THR A 45 26.45 -9.30 -10.35
C THR A 45 27.29 -8.84 -11.53
N SER A 46 28.11 -9.73 -12.08
CA SER A 46 28.94 -9.44 -13.26
C SER A 46 28.13 -9.13 -14.52
N ALA A 47 26.84 -9.50 -14.54
CA ALA A 47 25.93 -9.32 -15.68
C ALA A 47 25.35 -7.90 -15.82
N ARG A 48 25.62 -6.97 -14.89
CA ARG A 48 25.00 -5.63 -14.87
C ARG A 48 26.00 -4.51 -14.57
N ALA A 49 27.25 -4.66 -15.00
CA ALA A 49 28.24 -3.59 -14.94
C ALA A 49 27.99 -2.55 -16.05
N GLY A 50 27.81 -1.28 -15.67
CA GLY A 50 27.61 -0.16 -16.60
C GLY A 50 26.18 0.40 -16.58
N GLY A 51 25.98 1.45 -15.77
CA GLY A 51 24.79 2.29 -15.87
C GLY A 51 24.80 3.16 -17.13
N PRO A 52 23.73 3.92 -17.40
CA PRO A 52 22.56 4.11 -16.55
C PRO A 52 21.53 2.98 -16.65
N PHE A 53 20.83 2.71 -15.54
CA PHE A 53 19.78 1.70 -15.46
C PHE A 53 18.40 2.35 -15.63
N PRO A 54 17.64 2.05 -16.70
CA PRO A 54 16.32 2.63 -16.88
C PRO A 54 15.32 1.99 -15.92
N ALA A 55 14.41 2.83 -15.43
CA ALA A 55 13.28 2.44 -14.60
C ALA A 55 12.05 3.26 -15.01
N ALA A 56 10.92 2.60 -15.17
CA ALA A 56 9.65 3.28 -15.37
C ALA A 56 8.94 3.40 -14.03
N VAL A 57 8.59 4.63 -13.65
CA VAL A 57 7.86 4.93 -12.41
C VAL A 57 6.50 5.50 -12.76
N VAL A 58 5.47 5.02 -12.07
CA VAL A 58 4.11 5.58 -12.15
C VAL A 58 3.65 5.91 -10.73
N GLN A 59 3.31 7.17 -10.49
CA GLN A 59 2.74 7.63 -9.23
C GLN A 59 1.21 7.62 -9.32
N TYR A 60 0.58 6.96 -8.35
CA TYR A 60 -0.87 6.93 -8.18
C TYR A 60 -1.27 7.68 -6.92
N ASP A 61 -2.38 8.43 -6.99
CA ASP A 61 -3.05 9.02 -5.83
C ASP A 61 -3.99 8.03 -5.12
N ALA A 62 -4.64 8.48 -4.05
CA ALA A 62 -5.63 7.70 -3.30
C ALA A 62 -6.82 7.21 -4.16
N ARG A 63 -7.15 7.92 -5.25
CA ARG A 63 -8.24 7.54 -6.16
C ARG A 63 -7.78 6.59 -7.26
N GLY A 64 -6.48 6.31 -7.33
CA GLY A 64 -5.86 5.50 -8.37
C GLY A 64 -5.71 6.22 -9.70
N THR A 65 -5.83 7.55 -9.71
CA THR A 65 -5.47 8.37 -10.84
C THR A 65 -3.95 8.46 -10.92
N VAL A 66 -3.42 8.43 -12.15
CA VAL A 66 -1.99 8.62 -12.37
C VAL A 66 -1.67 10.10 -12.23
N VAL A 67 -0.86 10.42 -11.24
CA VAL A 67 -0.38 11.78 -10.94
C VAL A 67 0.81 12.12 -11.84
N ALA A 68 1.78 11.20 -11.91
CA ALA A 68 3.01 11.40 -12.65
C ALA A 68 3.53 10.09 -13.26
N ARG A 69 4.28 10.24 -14.35
CA ARG A 69 5.04 9.15 -14.99
C ARG A 69 6.46 9.63 -15.20
N TYR A 70 7.42 8.80 -14.81
CA TYR A 70 8.84 9.09 -14.95
C TYR A 70 9.51 7.98 -15.74
N ASP A 71 10.20 8.36 -16.81
CA ASP A 71 11.18 7.52 -17.49
C ASP A 71 12.56 7.85 -16.90
N ALA A 72 12.86 7.20 -15.79
CA ALA A 72 14.02 7.48 -14.95
C ALA A 72 15.25 6.69 -15.39
N LYS A 73 16.43 7.24 -15.12
CA LYS A 73 17.73 6.61 -15.41
C LYS A 73 18.59 6.67 -14.15
N VAL A 74 18.69 5.56 -13.42
CA VAL A 74 19.57 5.45 -12.26
C VAL A 74 21.02 5.53 -12.77
N PRO A 75 21.82 6.55 -12.39
CA PRO A 75 23.08 6.85 -13.05
C PRO A 75 24.09 5.71 -12.99
N THR A 76 24.29 5.16 -11.80
CA THR A 76 25.26 4.09 -11.55
C THR A 76 24.71 3.11 -10.51
N ALA A 77 25.45 2.04 -10.20
CA ALA A 77 25.03 1.09 -9.16
C ALA A 77 25.11 1.70 -7.75
N THR A 78 26.02 2.66 -7.54
CA THR A 78 26.29 3.24 -6.22
C THR A 78 25.67 4.62 -6.00
N GLU A 79 25.24 5.27 -7.08
CA GLU A 79 24.60 6.58 -7.02
C GLU A 79 23.08 6.43 -7.11
N PRO A 80 22.34 6.76 -6.03
CA PRO A 80 20.88 6.73 -6.06
C PRO A 80 20.33 7.88 -6.92
N LEU A 81 19.15 7.67 -7.48
CA LEU A 81 18.34 8.73 -8.09
C LEU A 81 17.19 9.08 -7.16
N GLU A 82 17.10 10.35 -6.80
CA GLU A 82 15.98 10.93 -6.07
C GLU A 82 14.92 11.45 -7.04
N LEU A 83 13.68 10.98 -6.89
CA LEU A 83 12.52 11.47 -7.62
C LEU A 83 11.53 12.10 -6.63
N PRO A 84 11.32 13.43 -6.64
CA PRO A 84 10.30 14.03 -5.80
C PRO A 84 8.92 13.48 -6.17
N LEU A 85 8.09 13.21 -5.17
CA LEU A 85 6.71 12.78 -5.37
C LEU A 85 5.80 13.98 -5.23
N ASP A 86 4.96 14.20 -6.24
CA ASP A 86 4.06 15.35 -6.27
C ASP A 86 3.02 15.24 -5.16
N ALA A 87 2.81 16.33 -4.43
CA ALA A 87 1.74 16.41 -3.46
C ALA A 87 0.38 16.43 -4.17
N VAL A 88 -0.60 15.68 -3.63
CA VAL A 88 -1.99 15.68 -4.09
C VAL A 88 -2.93 16.02 -2.94
N ALA A 89 -4.17 16.35 -3.25
CA ALA A 89 -5.15 16.80 -2.26
C ALA A 89 -5.37 15.79 -1.11
N GLU A 90 -5.42 14.50 -1.41
CA GLU A 90 -5.58 13.44 -0.41
C GLU A 90 -4.30 13.16 0.38
N GLY A 91 -3.14 13.63 -0.09
CA GLY A 91 -1.86 13.52 0.59
C GLY A 91 -1.33 12.10 0.74
N HIS A 92 -1.83 11.11 -0.02
CA HIS A 92 -1.31 9.74 0.01
C HIS A 92 -1.59 8.97 -1.27
N GLY A 93 -0.86 7.87 -1.45
CA GLY A 93 -1.02 6.95 -2.57
C GLY A 93 0.06 5.88 -2.58
N PHE A 94 0.39 5.38 -3.76
CA PHE A 94 1.58 4.56 -3.96
C PHE A 94 2.22 4.83 -5.32
N VAL A 95 3.50 4.50 -5.43
CA VAL A 95 4.21 4.44 -6.71
C VAL A 95 4.40 3.00 -7.12
N THR A 96 4.39 2.73 -8.42
CA THR A 96 4.88 1.47 -8.98
C THR A 96 6.16 1.71 -9.75
N VAL A 97 7.11 0.79 -9.61
CA VAL A 97 8.38 0.81 -10.33
C VAL A 97 8.52 -0.48 -11.12
N ASP A 98 8.75 -0.37 -12.42
CA ASP A 98 9.22 -1.49 -13.23
C ASP A 98 10.72 -1.70 -12.95
N THR A 99 11.02 -2.78 -12.24
CA THR A 99 12.38 -3.12 -11.83
C THR A 99 13.03 -4.18 -12.70
N ALA A 100 12.55 -4.42 -13.92
CA ALA A 100 13.20 -5.37 -14.84
C ALA A 100 14.74 -5.15 -14.91
N ARG A 101 15.20 -3.91 -14.69
CA ARG A 101 16.61 -3.53 -14.71
C ARG A 101 17.20 -3.07 -13.37
N LEU A 102 16.41 -3.04 -12.28
CA LEU A 102 16.89 -2.71 -10.93
C LEU A 102 16.92 -3.94 -10.02
N GLN A 103 17.99 -4.09 -9.27
CA GLN A 103 18.23 -5.11 -8.26
C GLN A 103 18.65 -4.40 -6.99
N SER A 104 17.68 -3.85 -6.25
CA SER A 104 17.86 -3.30 -4.91
C SER A 104 16.51 -3.04 -4.27
N ASP A 105 16.50 -2.91 -2.95
CA ASP A 105 15.36 -2.39 -2.21
C ASP A 105 15.21 -0.91 -2.53
N LEU A 106 14.04 -0.55 -3.06
CA LEU A 106 13.67 0.83 -3.35
C LEU A 106 13.07 1.46 -2.10
N TYR A 107 13.17 2.79 -1.97
CA TYR A 107 12.62 3.48 -0.81
C TYR A 107 11.75 4.66 -1.17
N VAL A 108 10.64 4.84 -0.45
CA VAL A 108 10.01 6.17 -0.35
C VAL A 108 10.44 6.76 0.97
N THR A 109 11.03 7.94 0.90
CA THR A 109 11.48 8.70 2.07
C THR A 109 10.59 9.88 2.33
N LEU A 110 10.48 10.22 3.60
CA LEU A 110 9.92 11.48 4.05
C LEU A 110 10.88 12.10 5.05
N GLY A 111 11.38 13.29 4.77
CA GLY A 111 12.38 13.93 5.60
C GLY A 111 12.50 15.41 5.31
N ASP A 112 13.27 16.08 6.15
CA ASP A 112 13.79 17.42 5.93
C ASP A 112 15.29 17.32 5.54
N ASP A 113 16.02 18.41 5.70
CA ASP A 113 17.46 18.45 5.40
C ASP A 113 18.32 17.78 6.50
N ASP A 114 17.76 17.48 7.67
CA ASP A 114 18.47 16.95 8.84
C ASP A 114 18.20 15.46 9.09
N ALA A 115 16.98 14.99 8.83
CA ALA A 115 16.57 13.62 9.09
C ALA A 115 15.50 13.12 8.10
N TYR A 116 15.45 11.80 7.90
CA TYR A 116 14.42 11.16 7.10
C TYR A 116 13.94 9.84 7.71
N THR A 117 12.70 9.48 7.39
CA THR A 117 12.21 8.10 7.49
C THR A 117 12.11 7.47 6.12
N ALA A 118 12.20 6.14 6.04
CA ALA A 118 12.14 5.40 4.79
C ALA A 118 11.20 4.20 4.87
N THR A 119 10.46 3.99 3.79
CA THR A 119 9.69 2.76 3.54
C THR A 119 10.40 1.93 2.52
N HIS A 120 10.70 0.67 2.79
CA HIS A 120 11.19 -0.24 1.76
C HIS A 120 10.02 -0.75 0.92
N GLY A 121 10.19 -0.69 -0.40
CA GLY A 121 9.30 -1.35 -1.34
C GLY A 121 9.47 -2.86 -1.29
N ARG A 122 8.46 -3.60 -1.74
CA ARG A 122 8.59 -5.03 -2.01
C ARG A 122 8.35 -5.34 -3.46
N HIS A 123 9.11 -6.32 -3.94
CA HIS A 123 8.78 -7.04 -5.16
C HIS A 123 7.57 -7.95 -4.89
N GLU A 124 6.37 -7.46 -5.16
CA GLU A 124 5.18 -8.31 -5.19
C GLU A 124 4.58 -8.27 -6.60
N PHE A 125 3.26 -8.06 -6.70
CA PHE A 125 2.55 -8.06 -7.95
C PHE A 125 1.31 -7.19 -7.85
N VAL A 126 0.80 -6.80 -9.02
CA VAL A 126 -0.53 -6.23 -9.15
C VAL A 126 -1.44 -7.18 -9.93
N GLU A 127 -2.66 -7.37 -9.42
CA GLU A 127 -3.69 -8.19 -10.07
C GLU A 127 -4.45 -7.41 -11.15
N THR A 128 -4.52 -8.00 -12.35
CA THR A 128 -5.30 -7.49 -13.46
C THR A 128 -6.37 -8.51 -13.82
N TYR A 129 -7.62 -8.10 -13.64
CA TYR A 129 -8.81 -8.85 -14.00
C TYR A 129 -9.25 -8.45 -15.42
N PRO A 130 -9.67 -9.42 -16.27
CA PRO A 130 -10.22 -9.13 -17.58
C PRO A 130 -11.59 -8.46 -17.44
N ALA A 131 -12.03 -7.75 -18.49
CA ALA A 131 -13.20 -6.87 -18.43
C ALA A 131 -14.48 -7.56 -17.91
N TRP A 132 -14.76 -8.79 -18.36
CA TRP A 132 -15.92 -9.56 -17.92
C TRP A 132 -15.86 -9.90 -16.43
N THR A 133 -14.69 -10.30 -15.92
CA THR A 133 -14.53 -10.60 -14.50
C THR A 133 -14.62 -9.34 -13.66
N ARG A 134 -14.11 -8.20 -14.16
CA ARG A 134 -14.33 -6.91 -13.48
C ARG A 134 -15.80 -6.59 -13.34
N ALA A 135 -16.59 -6.78 -14.41
CA ALA A 135 -18.03 -6.52 -14.38
C ALA A 135 -18.75 -7.42 -13.36
N VAL A 136 -18.47 -8.73 -13.37
CA VAL A 136 -19.02 -9.69 -12.40
C VAL A 136 -18.60 -9.32 -10.97
N HIS A 137 -17.32 -9.00 -10.77
CA HIS A 137 -16.78 -8.64 -9.45
C HIS A 137 -17.37 -7.32 -8.93
N ALA A 138 -17.57 -6.33 -9.81
CA ALA A 138 -18.23 -5.08 -9.48
C ALA A 138 -19.68 -5.30 -9.06
N ALA A 139 -20.44 -6.11 -9.82
CA ALA A 139 -21.83 -6.42 -9.52
C ALA A 139 -21.98 -7.18 -8.19
N LEU A 140 -21.26 -8.30 -8.03
CA LEU A 140 -21.29 -9.09 -6.80
C LEU A 140 -20.80 -8.28 -5.59
N GLY A 141 -19.75 -7.48 -5.77
CA GLY A 141 -19.23 -6.60 -4.73
C GLY A 141 -20.21 -5.50 -4.34
N ALA A 142 -20.93 -4.91 -5.29
CA ALA A 142 -21.96 -3.91 -5.01
C ALA A 142 -23.12 -4.51 -4.22
N VAL A 143 -23.64 -5.66 -4.65
CA VAL A 143 -24.71 -6.38 -3.95
C VAL A 143 -24.29 -6.76 -2.52
N ALA A 144 -23.10 -7.34 -2.34
CA ALA A 144 -22.58 -7.65 -1.01
C ALA A 144 -22.40 -6.38 -0.16
N GLY A 145 -21.94 -5.29 -0.79
CA GLY A 145 -21.74 -4.00 -0.13
C GLY A 145 -23.01 -3.38 0.44
N LEU A 146 -24.17 -3.60 -0.19
CA LEU A 146 -25.47 -3.16 0.34
C LEU A 146 -25.78 -3.76 1.73
N ALA A 147 -25.25 -4.96 2.01
CA ALA A 147 -25.38 -5.62 3.31
C ALA A 147 -24.18 -5.33 4.25
N GLY A 148 -23.28 -4.41 3.91
CA GLY A 148 -22.04 -4.18 4.66
C GLY A 148 -21.05 -5.35 4.58
N LEU A 149 -21.16 -6.20 3.56
CA LEU A 149 -20.34 -7.39 3.35
C LEU A 149 -19.36 -7.20 2.20
N THR A 150 -18.42 -8.14 2.09
CA THR A 150 -17.47 -8.24 0.97
C THR A 150 -17.21 -9.70 0.65
N LEU A 151 -16.85 -9.98 -0.60
CA LEU A 151 -16.45 -11.31 -1.04
C LEU A 151 -15.09 -11.66 -0.40
N PRO A 152 -14.95 -12.76 0.35
CA PRO A 152 -13.74 -13.02 1.14
C PRO A 152 -12.61 -13.65 0.32
N ALA A 153 -12.07 -12.91 -0.64
CA ALA A 153 -10.97 -13.40 -1.48
C ALA A 153 -9.63 -13.39 -0.73
N PHE A 154 -9.39 -12.32 0.04
CA PHE A 154 -8.16 -12.12 0.81
C PHE A 154 -8.47 -11.68 2.23
N VAL A 155 -7.67 -12.18 3.17
CA VAL A 155 -7.77 -11.83 4.59
C VAL A 155 -6.39 -11.47 5.09
N ARG A 156 -6.28 -10.35 5.80
CA ARG A 156 -5.08 -9.93 6.52
C ARG A 156 -5.45 -9.57 7.95
N HIS A 157 -4.51 -9.76 8.85
CA HIS A 157 -4.64 -9.40 10.26
C HIS A 157 -3.57 -8.38 10.60
N GLN A 158 -3.90 -7.44 11.47
CA GLN A 158 -2.98 -6.42 11.94
C GLN A 158 -3.26 -6.10 13.40
N TYR A 159 -2.22 -5.94 14.21
CA TYR A 159 -2.34 -5.33 15.52
C TYR A 159 -1.98 -3.85 15.41
N VAL A 160 -2.79 -3.01 16.02
CA VAL A 160 -2.64 -1.55 16.02
C VAL A 160 -2.81 -1.01 17.43
N TYR A 161 -2.26 0.17 17.69
CA TYR A 161 -2.40 0.86 18.97
C TYR A 161 -3.38 2.03 18.85
N VAL A 162 -4.24 2.18 19.85
CA VAL A 162 -5.11 3.33 20.02
C VAL A 162 -5.10 3.78 21.49
N GLY A 163 -4.95 5.07 21.73
CA GLY A 163 -4.92 5.71 23.04
C GLY A 163 -4.98 7.23 22.88
N ALA A 164 -5.05 7.97 23.98
CA ALA A 164 -5.12 9.43 23.95
C ALA A 164 -3.94 10.08 23.21
N GLN A 165 -2.74 9.49 23.36
CA GLN A 165 -1.49 9.95 22.73
C GLN A 165 -0.96 9.01 21.65
N ASP A 166 -1.51 7.79 21.54
CA ASP A 166 -1.09 6.76 20.60
C ASP A 166 -2.16 6.53 19.52
N ARG A 167 -1.88 6.88 18.27
CA ARG A 167 -2.84 6.75 17.16
C ARG A 167 -2.25 6.10 15.93
N SER A 168 -2.41 4.79 15.79
CA SER A 168 -1.99 4.13 14.54
C SER A 168 -2.89 4.55 13.37
N HIS A 169 -2.30 4.73 12.20
CA HIS A 169 -3.04 4.77 10.95
C HIS A 169 -2.69 3.55 10.11
N VAL A 170 -3.63 3.07 9.30
CA VAL A 170 -3.37 1.98 8.35
C VAL A 170 -3.62 2.48 6.94
N LEU A 171 -2.56 2.52 6.14
CA LEU A 171 -2.67 2.82 4.72
C LEU A 171 -2.97 1.52 3.97
N LEU A 172 -4.17 1.42 3.41
CA LEU A 172 -4.63 0.31 2.60
C LEU A 172 -4.36 0.61 1.12
N LEU A 173 -3.73 -0.32 0.40
CA LEU A 173 -3.39 -0.16 -1.00
C LEU A 173 -4.15 -1.18 -1.85
N ASN A 174 -4.93 -0.71 -2.81
CA ASN A 174 -5.59 -1.58 -3.78
C ASN A 174 -4.67 -1.88 -4.96
N LEU A 175 -3.96 -2.99 -4.85
CA LEU A 175 -3.06 -3.51 -5.88
C LEU A 175 -3.84 -4.41 -6.85
N SER A 176 -4.95 -3.87 -7.37
CA SER A 176 -5.73 -4.51 -8.42
C SER A 176 -6.41 -3.49 -9.35
N ASN A 177 -6.88 -3.93 -10.52
CA ASN A 177 -7.65 -3.10 -11.45
C ASN A 177 -9.18 -3.16 -11.24
N VAL A 178 -9.64 -3.60 -10.06
CA VAL A 178 -11.06 -3.61 -9.66
C VAL A 178 -11.25 -2.81 -8.38
N THR A 179 -12.46 -2.32 -8.11
CA THR A 179 -12.77 -1.70 -6.81
C THR A 179 -12.67 -2.74 -5.70
N ASN A 180 -11.77 -2.50 -4.75
CA ASN A 180 -11.59 -3.38 -3.61
C ASN A 180 -12.47 -2.92 -2.46
N ARG A 181 -13.43 -3.75 -2.05
CA ARG A 181 -14.27 -3.52 -0.87
C ARG A 181 -13.63 -4.23 0.30
N ILE A 182 -12.97 -3.49 1.16
CA ILE A 182 -12.25 -4.02 2.31
C ILE A 182 -13.12 -3.84 3.55
N ARG A 183 -13.58 -4.97 4.10
CA ARG A 183 -14.27 -5.02 5.38
C ARG A 183 -13.23 -5.14 6.49
N THR A 184 -13.16 -4.12 7.33
CA THR A 184 -12.35 -4.08 8.55
C THR A 184 -13.22 -4.48 9.73
N THR A 185 -12.77 -5.45 10.53
CA THR A 185 -13.37 -5.82 11.81
C THR A 185 -12.34 -5.57 12.89
N ALA A 186 -12.65 -4.70 13.85
CA ALA A 186 -11.81 -4.45 15.01
C ALA A 186 -12.26 -5.34 16.18
N VAL A 187 -11.30 -5.95 16.84
CA VAL A 187 -11.49 -6.80 18.02
C VAL A 187 -10.60 -6.27 19.14
N ALA A 188 -11.17 -6.09 20.32
CA ALA A 188 -10.46 -5.80 21.56
C ALA A 188 -10.99 -6.74 22.64
N ASP A 189 -10.11 -7.30 23.47
CA ASP A 189 -10.48 -8.18 24.59
C ASP A 189 -11.42 -9.33 24.19
N GLY A 190 -11.19 -9.89 22.99
CA GLY A 190 -11.99 -10.99 22.43
C GLY A 190 -13.36 -10.59 21.87
N ALA A 191 -13.79 -9.33 22.02
CA ALA A 191 -15.06 -8.81 21.52
C ALA A 191 -14.88 -7.95 20.27
N THR A 192 -15.81 -8.07 19.31
CA THR A 192 -15.84 -7.15 18.16
C THR A 192 -16.26 -5.77 18.64
N THR A 193 -15.41 -4.76 18.46
CA THR A 193 -15.67 -3.37 18.86
C THR A 193 -16.25 -2.54 17.72
N ALA A 194 -15.82 -2.78 16.48
CA ALA A 194 -16.33 -2.07 15.32
C ALA A 194 -16.21 -2.87 14.03
N ARG A 195 -17.00 -2.45 13.04
CA ARG A 195 -16.96 -2.92 11.66
C ARG A 195 -17.03 -1.73 10.73
N ARG A 196 -16.20 -1.74 9.69
CA ARG A 196 -16.16 -0.71 8.65
C ARG A 196 -15.99 -1.38 7.29
N LEU A 197 -16.57 -0.79 6.25
CA LEU A 197 -16.42 -1.24 4.88
C LEU A 197 -15.92 -0.07 4.04
N ASP A 198 -14.71 -0.17 3.51
CA ASP A 198 -14.11 0.84 2.65
C ASP A 198 -14.09 0.34 1.20
N ALA A 199 -14.58 1.17 0.27
CA ALA A 199 -14.49 0.91 -1.16
C ALA A 199 -13.30 1.68 -1.75
N ILE A 200 -12.23 0.98 -2.05
CA ILE A 200 -11.00 1.55 -2.58
C ILE A 200 -11.00 1.42 -4.10
N ALA A 201 -10.78 2.53 -4.79
CA ALA A 201 -10.74 2.59 -6.24
C ALA A 201 -9.65 1.65 -6.81
N PRO A 202 -9.80 1.16 -8.07
CA PRO A 202 -8.74 0.44 -8.77
C PRO A 202 -7.42 1.21 -8.70
N ARG A 203 -6.32 0.55 -8.31
CA ARG A 203 -5.02 1.21 -8.11
C ARG A 203 -5.04 2.39 -7.12
N GLY A 204 -6.05 2.48 -6.26
CA GLY A 204 -6.16 3.53 -5.26
C GLY A 204 -5.60 3.12 -3.89
N ALA A 205 -5.72 4.04 -2.94
CA ALA A 205 -5.34 3.86 -1.55
C ALA A 205 -6.39 4.48 -0.63
N ALA A 206 -6.41 4.03 0.62
CA ALA A 206 -7.23 4.64 1.66
C ALA A 206 -6.47 4.67 2.98
N LEU A 207 -6.51 5.80 3.68
CA LEU A 207 -5.96 5.94 5.02
C LEU A 207 -7.06 5.68 6.05
N LEU A 208 -6.90 4.60 6.82
CA LEU A 208 -7.79 4.25 7.92
C LEU A 208 -7.25 4.84 9.22
N ASP A 209 -7.99 5.80 9.78
CA ASP A 209 -7.83 6.24 11.17
C ASP A 209 -8.40 5.18 12.12
N VAL A 210 -7.52 4.60 12.94
CA VAL A 210 -7.89 3.56 13.90
C VAL A 210 -8.78 4.11 15.03
N ALA A 211 -8.69 5.40 15.36
CA ALA A 211 -9.56 6.02 16.36
C ALA A 211 -11.04 5.98 15.93
N SER A 212 -11.32 5.93 14.63
CA SER A 212 -12.67 5.75 14.11
C SER A 212 -13.26 4.35 14.41
N LEU A 213 -12.44 3.38 14.83
CA LEU A 213 -12.86 2.00 15.10
C LEU A 213 -13.01 1.69 16.59
N ALA A 214 -12.44 2.52 17.45
CA ALA A 214 -12.63 2.41 18.88
C ALA A 214 -12.27 3.76 19.53
N PRO A 215 -13.09 4.31 20.43
CA PRO A 215 -12.81 5.59 21.05
C PRO A 215 -11.44 5.56 21.76
N ALA A 216 -10.67 6.63 21.63
CA ALA A 216 -9.40 6.75 22.34
C ALA A 216 -9.67 6.85 23.85
N GLY A 217 -9.28 5.82 24.59
CA GLY A 217 -9.23 5.88 26.05
C GLY A 217 -8.00 6.64 26.53
N SER A 218 -7.95 7.00 27.81
CA SER A 218 -6.77 7.60 28.42
C SER A 218 -5.55 6.67 28.37
N ALA A 219 -5.76 5.35 28.51
CA ALA A 219 -4.72 4.35 28.37
C ALA A 219 -4.61 3.84 26.92
N ALA A 220 -3.37 3.62 26.47
CA ALA A 220 -3.09 2.95 25.21
C ALA A 220 -3.57 1.49 25.26
N ARG A 221 -4.23 1.05 24.19
CA ARG A 221 -4.70 -0.31 24.02
C ARG A 221 -4.37 -0.85 22.64
N VAL A 222 -4.25 -2.17 22.55
CA VAL A 222 -4.06 -2.90 21.30
C VAL A 222 -5.42 -3.28 20.73
N LEU A 223 -5.63 -3.01 19.44
CA LEU A 223 -6.74 -3.58 18.67
C LEU A 223 -6.21 -4.62 17.69
N HIS A 224 -6.93 -5.73 17.57
CA HIS A 224 -6.76 -6.68 16.49
C HIS A 224 -7.69 -6.31 15.34
N LEU A 225 -7.13 -5.91 14.22
CA LEU A 225 -7.85 -5.65 12.99
C LEU A 225 -7.82 -6.88 12.08
N ARG A 226 -8.98 -7.31 11.62
CA ARG A 226 -9.14 -8.28 10.54
C ARG A 226 -9.68 -7.56 9.31
N PHE A 227 -8.88 -7.52 8.26
CA PHE A 227 -9.23 -6.99 6.95
C PHE A 227 -9.64 -8.13 6.03
N THR A 228 -10.81 -8.03 5.42
CA THR A 228 -11.27 -8.96 4.39
C THR A 228 -11.52 -8.17 3.12
N GLY A 229 -10.85 -8.51 2.02
CA GLY A 229 -10.98 -7.84 0.73
C GLY A 229 -11.46 -8.79 -0.36
N ASN A 230 -12.18 -8.25 -1.34
CA ASN A 230 -12.65 -8.99 -2.52
C ASN A 230 -11.60 -9.10 -3.63
N ALA A 231 -10.52 -8.33 -3.57
CA ALA A 231 -9.37 -8.42 -4.47
C ALA A 231 -8.06 -8.28 -3.70
N TRP A 232 -6.92 -8.46 -4.38
CA TRP A 232 -5.61 -8.29 -3.74
C TRP A 232 -5.43 -6.86 -3.21
N PHE A 233 -4.94 -6.75 -1.98
CA PHE A 233 -4.55 -5.51 -1.33
C PHE A 233 -3.34 -5.74 -0.44
N ASN A 234 -2.61 -4.66 -0.15
CA ASN A 234 -1.60 -4.63 0.90
C ASN A 234 -1.90 -3.49 1.88
N LEU A 235 -1.21 -3.47 3.01
CA LEU A 235 -1.40 -2.51 4.08
C LEU A 235 -0.05 -2.10 4.67
N TYR A 236 0.03 -0.87 5.14
CA TYR A 236 1.17 -0.34 5.89
C TYR A 236 0.66 0.32 7.15
N LEU A 237 1.35 0.06 8.27
CA LEU A 237 1.20 0.91 9.43
C LEU A 237 1.85 2.24 9.10
N VAL A 238 1.15 3.32 9.38
CA VAL A 238 1.64 4.69 9.26
C VAL A 238 1.67 5.23 10.69
N GLY A 239 2.82 5.79 11.06
CA GLY A 239 3.18 6.17 12.43
C GLY A 239 2.10 6.89 13.25
N ALA A 240 2.25 6.76 14.57
CA ALA A 240 1.34 7.30 15.57
C ALA A 240 1.80 8.66 16.11
N GLY A 241 0.90 9.64 16.07
CA GLY A 241 1.08 10.95 16.70
C GLY A 241 -0.22 11.45 17.33
N PRO A 242 -0.15 12.33 18.34
CA PRO A 242 -1.31 12.80 19.10
C PRO A 242 -2.21 13.78 18.32
N ASN A 243 -1.67 14.39 17.26
CA ASN A 243 -2.40 15.13 16.23
C ASN A 243 -2.28 14.38 14.90
N ASP A 244 -3.25 14.58 13.99
CA ASP A 244 -3.21 14.03 12.63
C ASP A 244 -1.76 14.09 12.14
N LEU A 245 -1.16 12.90 11.96
CA LEU A 245 0.01 12.76 11.12
C LEU A 245 1.31 13.43 11.68
N ALA A 246 1.32 13.85 12.94
CA ALA A 246 2.44 14.58 13.59
C ALA A 246 3.54 13.72 14.25
N GLY A 247 3.36 12.39 14.30
CA GLY A 247 4.35 11.47 14.90
C GLY A 247 5.44 11.02 13.92
N PRO A 248 6.55 10.44 14.41
CA PRO A 248 7.55 9.84 13.55
C PRO A 248 6.90 8.76 12.67
N LEU A 249 7.00 8.94 11.36
CA LEU A 249 6.47 8.02 10.39
C LEU A 249 7.30 6.74 10.41
N SER A 250 6.75 5.69 11.01
CA SER A 250 7.15 4.33 10.64
C SER A 250 6.16 3.87 9.59
N LEU A 251 6.64 3.76 8.35
CA LEU A 251 5.92 3.08 7.27
C LEU A 251 6.37 1.63 7.30
N MET A 252 5.84 0.87 8.26
CA MET A 252 6.24 -0.53 8.44
C MET A 252 5.34 -1.45 7.61
N HIS A 253 5.96 -2.19 6.70
CA HIS A 253 5.29 -3.31 6.04
C HIS A 253 5.06 -4.45 7.04
N VAL A 254 3.84 -4.95 7.15
CA VAL A 254 3.51 -6.07 8.06
C VAL A 254 3.27 -7.35 7.25
N LYS A 255 3.95 -8.44 7.65
CA LYS A 255 3.85 -9.78 7.04
C LYS A 255 2.68 -10.56 7.61
#